data_AF-A0A925ZHE9-F1
#
_entry.id   AF-A0A925ZHE9-F1
#
_cell.length_a   1.000
_cell.length_b   1.000
_cell.length_c   1.000
_cell.angle_alpha   90.00
_cell.angle_beta   90.00
_cell.angle_gamma   90.00
#
_symmetry.space_group_name_H-M   'P 1'
#
loop_
_entity.id
_entity.type
_entity.pdbx_description
1 polymer ?
#
loop_
_entity_poly.entity_id
_entity_poly.type
_entity_poly.pdbx_seq_one_letter_code
_entity_poly.pdbx_strand_id
1 'polypeptide(L)'
;VGEVLAAGLLTTCVYEFVHCIQHLAYKPKSRLLADMKRRHMAHHFHDEDGNYGITTFFWDKAFGTYYDRALGHRPEKSPTVFNLGYDEDVAKEYPWVAELSGGVATGHPRQRGRG
;
A
#
# COMPACT_ATOMS: atom_id res chain seq x y z
N VAL A 1 -6.48 -17.88 26.19
CA VAL A 1 -5.68 -18.13 24.96
C VAL A 1 -6.58 -18.31 23.73
N GLY A 2 -7.60 -19.18 23.78
CA GLY A 2 -8.50 -19.41 22.63
C GLY A 2 -9.28 -18.16 22.17
N GLU A 3 -9.79 -17.35 23.09
CA GLU A 3 -10.57 -16.14 22.76
C GLU A 3 -9.73 -15.04 22.09
N VAL A 4 -8.50 -14.82 22.55
CA VAL A 4 -7.57 -13.85 21.96
C VAL A 4 -7.19 -14.26 20.55
N LEU A 5 -6.95 -15.57 20.33
CA LEU A 5 -6.69 -16.11 19.00
C LEU A 5 -7.91 -15.93 18.08
N ALA A 6 -9.10 -16.26 18.56
CA ALA A 6 -10.34 -16.10 17.78
C ALA A 6 -10.58 -14.63 17.39
N ALA A 7 -10.40 -13.70 18.34
CA ALA A 7 -10.51 -12.26 18.09
C ALA A 7 -9.44 -11.77 17.09
N GLY A 8 -8.20 -12.25 17.20
CA GLY A 8 -7.13 -11.95 16.27
C GLY A 8 -7.46 -12.41 14.85
N LEU A 9 -7.89 -13.66 14.68
CA LEU A 9 -8.30 -14.21 13.39
C LEU A 9 -9.47 -13.44 12.78
N LEU A 10 -10.50 -13.14 13.58
CA LEU A 10 -11.65 -12.35 13.12
C LEU A 10 -11.21 -10.96 12.67
N THR A 11 -10.34 -10.31 13.43
CA THR A 11 -9.80 -8.99 13.09
C THR A 11 -9.03 -9.03 11.78
N THR A 12 -8.17 -10.03 11.58
CA THR A 12 -7.44 -10.23 10.32
C THR A 12 -8.40 -10.47 9.15
N CYS A 13 -9.42 -11.32 9.31
CA CYS A 13 -10.41 -11.56 8.26
C CYS A 13 -11.16 -10.28 7.86
N VAL A 14 -11.59 -9.47 8.84
CA VAL A 14 -12.27 -8.20 8.57
C VAL A 14 -11.32 -7.22 7.89
N TYR A 15 -10.07 -7.12 8.37
CA TYR A 15 -9.05 -6.28 7.78
C TYR A 15 -8.80 -6.62 6.31
N GLU A 16 -8.56 -7.89 5.99
CA GLU A 16 -8.33 -8.35 4.63
C GLU A 16 -9.57 -8.23 3.74
N PHE A 17 -10.77 -8.42 4.28
CA PHE A 17 -12.01 -8.19 3.54
C PHE A 17 -12.14 -6.73 3.09
N VAL A 18 -11.89 -5.78 4.00
CA VAL A 18 -11.91 -4.35 3.70
C VAL A 18 -10.81 -4.00 2.69
N HIS A 19 -9.60 -4.53 2.89
CA HIS A 19 -8.47 -4.35 1.99
C HIS A 19 -8.81 -4.80 0.55
N CYS A 20 -9.39 -6.01 0.42
CA CYS A 20 -9.81 -6.56 -0.86
C CYS A 20 -10.80 -5.63 -1.58
N ILE A 21 -11.84 -5.15 -0.89
CA ILE A 21 -12.83 -4.23 -1.46
C ILE A 21 -12.19 -2.96 -2.02
N GLN A 22 -11.14 -2.44 -1.36
CA GLN A 22 -10.47 -1.21 -1.79
C GLN A 22 -9.74 -1.41 -3.14
N HIS A 23 -9.28 -2.62 -3.45
CA HIS A 23 -8.67 -2.96 -4.74
C HIS A 23 -9.66 -3.28 -5.87
N LEU A 24 -10.91 -3.63 -5.56
CA LEU A 24 -11.92 -3.93 -6.57
C LEU A 24 -12.21 -2.70 -7.44
N ALA A 25 -12.53 -2.89 -8.72
CA ALA A 25 -12.91 -1.82 -9.67
C ALA A 25 -14.34 -1.27 -9.44
N TYR A 26 -14.69 -0.98 -8.18
CA TYR A 26 -16.00 -0.50 -7.74
C TYR A 26 -15.85 0.81 -6.94
N LYS A 27 -16.83 1.71 -7.04
CA LYS A 27 -16.88 2.95 -6.24
C LYS A 27 -17.81 2.78 -5.04
N PRO A 28 -17.31 2.83 -3.79
CA PRO A 28 -18.15 2.76 -2.62
C PRO A 28 -19.20 3.85 -2.53
N LYS A 29 -20.43 3.48 -2.14
CA LYS A 29 -21.52 4.44 -1.87
C LYS A 29 -21.28 5.22 -0.57
N SER A 30 -20.68 4.58 0.42
CA SER A 30 -20.31 5.22 1.69
C SER A 30 -19.13 6.16 1.48
N ARG A 31 -19.26 7.40 1.95
CA ARG A 31 -18.19 8.42 1.88
C ARG A 31 -16.93 7.95 2.59
N LEU A 32 -17.08 7.37 3.79
CA LEU A 32 -15.94 6.85 4.56
C LEU A 32 -15.17 5.78 3.79
N LEU A 33 -15.87 4.80 3.22
CA LEU A 33 -15.23 3.73 2.44
C LEU A 33 -14.60 4.25 1.15
N ALA A 34 -15.21 5.26 0.51
CA ALA A 34 -14.63 5.91 -0.65
C ALA A 34 -13.34 6.66 -0.30
N ASP A 35 -13.29 7.33 0.86
CA ASP A 35 -12.08 7.99 1.36
C ASP A 35 -10.98 6.98 1.73
N MET A 36 -11.33 5.89 2.41
CA MET A 36 -10.39 4.80 2.73
C MET A 36 -9.78 4.25 1.45
N LYS A 37 -10.63 3.88 0.47
CA LYS A 37 -10.16 3.39 -0.83
C LYS A 37 -9.25 4.41 -1.52
N ARG A 38 -9.64 5.69 -1.57
CA ARG A 38 -8.83 6.73 -2.22
C ARG A 38 -7.45 6.86 -1.58
N ARG A 39 -7.35 6.79 -0.26
CA ARG A 39 -6.07 6.86 0.49
C ARG A 39 -5.23 5.60 0.30
N HIS A 40 -5.85 4.43 0.34
CA HIS A 40 -5.20 3.15 0.04
C HIS A 40 -4.62 3.11 -1.38
N MET A 41 -5.36 3.64 -2.36
CA MET A 41 -4.83 3.75 -3.72
C MET A 41 -3.71 4.79 -3.82
N ALA A 42 -3.72 5.86 -3.00
CA ALA A 42 -2.59 6.78 -2.92
C ALA A 42 -1.33 6.10 -2.36
N HIS A 43 -1.49 5.28 -1.30
CA HIS A 43 -0.40 4.46 -0.77
C HIS A 43 0.26 3.59 -1.86
N HIS A 44 -0.53 2.88 -2.67
CA HIS A 44 0.00 2.00 -3.72
C HIS A 44 0.56 2.69 -4.97
N PHE A 45 0.10 3.90 -5.29
CA PHE A 45 0.36 4.49 -6.61
C PHE A 45 1.00 5.88 -6.57
N HIS A 46 1.08 6.49 -5.39
CA HIS A 46 1.63 7.83 -5.18
C HIS A 46 2.81 7.82 -4.21
N ASP A 47 2.61 7.34 -2.99
CA ASP A 47 3.64 7.36 -1.95
C ASP A 47 3.32 6.32 -0.88
N GLU A 48 4.20 5.32 -0.81
CA GLU A 48 4.16 4.15 0.06
C GLU A 48 4.46 4.49 1.53
N ASP A 49 5.07 5.64 1.81
CA ASP A 49 5.44 6.09 3.16
C ASP A 49 4.31 6.88 3.84
N GLY A 50 3.08 6.68 3.40
CA GLY A 50 1.89 7.27 4.03
C GLY A 50 0.61 6.49 3.78
N ASN A 51 -0.43 6.85 4.53
CA ASN A 51 -1.76 6.21 4.51
C ASN A 51 -1.70 4.67 4.68
N TYR A 52 -0.99 4.19 5.72
CA TYR A 52 -0.89 2.77 6.04
C TYR A 52 -2.22 2.16 6.52
N GLY A 53 -3.14 2.99 7.00
CA GLY A 53 -4.40 2.57 7.58
C GLY A 53 -5.42 2.08 6.54
N ILE A 54 -5.72 0.78 6.59
CA ILE A 54 -6.74 0.14 5.74
C ILE A 54 -8.16 0.34 6.30
N THR A 55 -8.36 0.09 7.60
CA THR A 55 -9.67 0.08 8.25
C THR A 55 -9.95 1.33 9.11
N THR A 56 -8.92 2.14 9.39
CA THR A 56 -9.00 3.36 10.20
C THR A 56 -7.87 4.31 9.85
N PHE A 57 -8.12 5.63 10.00
CA PHE A 57 -7.10 6.67 9.84
C PHE A 57 -6.41 7.04 11.15
N PHE A 58 -6.82 6.43 12.27
CA PHE A 58 -6.34 6.82 13.60
C PHE A 58 -4.82 6.71 13.70
N TRP A 59 -4.25 5.57 13.32
CA TRP A 59 -2.81 5.35 13.41
C TRP A 59 -2.03 6.26 12.46
N ASP A 60 -2.56 6.52 11.27
CA ASP A 60 -1.93 7.45 10.35
C ASP A 60 -1.85 8.87 10.91
N LYS A 61 -2.89 9.31 11.62
CA LYS A 61 -2.87 10.62 12.29
C LYS A 61 -1.96 10.63 13.52
N ALA A 62 -1.95 9.54 14.28
CA ALA A 62 -1.12 9.40 15.46
C ALA A 62 0.38 9.42 15.13
N PHE A 63 0.77 8.80 14.01
CA PHE A 63 2.17 8.69 13.58
C PHE A 63 2.56 9.66 12.45
N GLY A 64 1.67 10.57 12.04
CA GLY A 64 1.98 11.60 11.05
C GLY A 64 2.10 11.10 9.60
N THR A 65 1.55 9.93 9.29
CA THR A 65 1.56 9.32 7.95
C THR A 65 0.25 9.58 7.17
N TYR A 66 -0.72 10.26 7.79
CA TYR A 66 -1.97 10.66 7.14
C TYR A 66 -1.73 11.76 6.09
N TYR A 67 -2.10 11.51 4.83
CA TYR A 67 -2.01 12.52 3.79
C TYR A 67 -3.15 12.51 2.78
N ASP A 68 -3.46 13.68 2.24
CA ASP A 68 -4.50 13.87 1.23
C ASP A 68 -3.96 14.62 0.02
N ARG A 69 -3.91 13.95 -1.13
CA ARG A 69 -3.46 14.54 -2.39
C ARG A 69 -4.33 15.72 -2.84
N ALA A 70 -5.62 15.72 -2.53
CA ALA A 70 -6.51 16.82 -2.88
C ALA A 70 -6.23 18.10 -2.07
N LEU A 71 -5.55 17.98 -0.93
CA LEU A 71 -5.10 19.10 -0.11
C LEU A 71 -3.65 19.53 -0.43
N GLY A 72 -3.03 18.94 -1.46
CA GLY A 72 -1.65 19.26 -1.86
C GLY A 72 -0.57 18.63 -0.97
N HIS A 73 -0.91 17.70 -0.07
CA HIS A 73 0.09 16.99 0.71
C HIS A 73 0.91 16.07 -0.20
N ARG A 74 2.23 15.99 0.04
CA ARG A 74 3.17 15.15 -0.71
C ARG A 74 3.00 15.37 -2.23
N PRO A 75 3.33 16.56 -2.75
CA PRO A 75 3.03 16.93 -4.13
C PRO A 75 3.75 16.05 -5.15
N GLU A 76 4.94 15.56 -4.79
CA GLU A 76 5.74 14.67 -5.61
C GLU A 76 5.34 13.21 -5.40
N LYS A 77 5.45 12.41 -6.46
CA LYS A 77 5.27 10.97 -6.41
C LYS A 77 6.56 10.33 -5.90
N SER A 78 6.46 9.39 -4.96
CA SER A 78 7.62 8.66 -4.46
C SER A 78 8.34 7.91 -5.61
N PRO A 79 9.69 7.97 -5.67
CA PRO A 79 10.47 7.21 -6.64
C PRO A 79 10.40 5.70 -6.40
N THR A 80 10.05 5.28 -5.18
CA THR A 80 10.14 3.89 -4.71
C THR A 80 8.78 3.22 -4.50
N VAL A 81 7.68 3.90 -4.83
CA VAL A 81 6.30 3.40 -4.61
C VAL A 81 6.00 2.03 -5.22
N PHE A 82 6.78 1.58 -6.19
CA PHE A 82 6.61 0.28 -6.84
C PHE A 82 7.65 -0.77 -6.46
N ASN A 83 8.69 -0.41 -5.70
CA ASN A 83 9.77 -1.32 -5.34
C ASN A 83 10.19 -1.24 -3.85
N LEU A 84 9.57 -0.37 -3.05
CA LEU A 84 9.86 -0.19 -1.63
C LEU A 84 11.35 0.08 -1.34
N GLY A 85 12.03 0.76 -2.26
CA GLY A 85 13.46 1.05 -2.14
C GLY A 85 14.38 -0.04 -2.66
N TYR A 86 13.84 -1.12 -3.24
CA TYR A 86 14.64 -2.18 -3.84
C TYR A 86 15.20 -1.74 -5.21
N ASP A 87 16.38 -1.13 -5.20
CA ASP A 87 17.11 -0.65 -6.37
C ASP A 87 18.31 -1.55 -6.75
N GLU A 88 19.12 -1.12 -7.72
CA GLU A 88 20.31 -1.86 -8.17
C GLU A 88 21.38 -2.00 -7.09
N ASP A 89 21.50 -1.03 -6.18
CA ASP A 89 22.48 -1.08 -5.11
C ASP A 89 22.04 -2.07 -4.03
N VAL A 90 20.76 -2.06 -3.63
CA VAL A 90 20.18 -3.07 -2.74
C VAL A 90 20.25 -4.46 -3.37
N ALA A 91 20.08 -4.58 -4.69
CA ALA A 91 20.21 -5.86 -5.38
C ALA A 91 21.63 -6.44 -5.35
N LYS A 92 22.68 -5.63 -5.14
CA LYS A 92 24.04 -6.16 -4.92
C LYS A 92 24.16 -6.88 -3.57
N GLU A 93 23.45 -6.40 -2.56
CA GLU A 93 23.42 -7.00 -1.22
C GLU A 93 22.48 -8.21 -1.16
N TYR A 94 21.33 -8.14 -1.85
CA TYR A 94 20.28 -9.17 -1.85
C TYR A 94 20.03 -9.78 -3.24
N PRO A 95 21.04 -10.32 -3.94
CA PRO A 95 20.94 -10.71 -5.35
C PRO A 95 19.87 -11.78 -5.63
N TRP A 96 19.59 -12.65 -4.66
CA TRP A 96 18.56 -13.69 -4.79
C TRP A 96 17.15 -13.11 -4.92
N VAL A 97 16.89 -11.91 -4.38
CA VAL A 97 15.58 -11.24 -4.53
C VAL A 97 15.40 -10.82 -5.99
N ALA A 98 16.43 -10.29 -6.64
CA ALA A 98 16.39 -9.96 -8.06
C ALA A 98 16.23 -11.22 -8.92
N GLU A 99 16.97 -12.29 -8.62
CA GLU A 99 16.87 -13.57 -9.35
C GLU A 99 15.45 -14.15 -9.30
N LEU A 100 14.87 -14.28 -8.11
CA LEU A 100 13.51 -14.82 -7.92
C LEU A 100 12.43 -13.88 -8.48
N SER A 101 12.69 -12.58 -8.53
CA SER A 101 11.74 -11.61 -9.03
C SER A 101 11.76 -11.49 -10.55
N GLY A 102 12.78 -11.97 -11.26
CA GLY A 102 12.96 -11.72 -12.70
C GLY A 102 13.62 -10.36 -13.02
N GLY A 103 14.59 -9.96 -12.19
CA GLY A 103 15.34 -8.71 -12.31
C GLY A 103 14.81 -7.57 -11.42
N VAL A 104 15.60 -6.49 -11.33
CA VAL A 104 15.26 -5.28 -10.56
C VAL A 104 14.21 -4.47 -11.29
N ALA A 105 13.16 -4.06 -10.58
CA ALA A 105 12.09 -3.25 -11.15
C ALA A 105 12.51 -1.77 -11.18
N THR A 106 12.68 -1.20 -12.37
CA THR A 106 13.12 0.20 -12.59
C THR A 106 12.00 1.15 -13.00
N GLY A 107 10.76 0.67 -13.11
CA GLY A 107 9.64 1.44 -13.64
C GLY A 107 8.28 0.93 -13.21
N HIS A 108 7.23 1.38 -13.91
CA HIS A 108 5.86 1.02 -13.56
C HIS A 108 5.64 -0.49 -13.74
N PRO A 109 5.01 -1.22 -12.79
CA PRO A 109 4.87 -2.68 -12.87
C PRO A 109 4.26 -3.21 -14.18
N ARG A 110 3.31 -2.45 -14.75
CA ARG A 110 2.69 -2.75 -16.06
C ARG A 110 3.65 -2.75 -17.26
N GLN A 111 4.84 -2.18 -17.14
CA GLN A 111 5.84 -2.11 -18.21
C GLN A 111 6.83 -3.29 -18.17
N ARG A 112 6.82 -4.09 -17.10
CA ARG A 112 7.81 -5.15 -16.84
C ARG A 112 7.80 -6.30 -17.85
N GLY A 113 6.69 -6.53 -18.54
CA GLY A 113 6.53 -7.60 -19.55
C GLY A 113 6.54 -7.12 -21.00
N ARG A 114 6.97 -5.87 -21.27
CA ARG A 114 7.04 -5.29 -22.63
C ARG A 114 8.46 -5.24 -23.20
N GLY A 115 9.39 -6.00 -22.61
CA GLY A 115 10.77 -6.20 -23.11
C GLY A 115 10.87 -7.48 -23.92
#